data_AF-A0AB39YKE7-F1
#
_entry.id   AF-A0AB39YKE7-F1
#
_cell.length_a   1.000
_cell.length_b   1.000
_cell.length_c   1.000
_cell.angle_alpha   90.00
_cell.angle_beta   90.00
_cell.angle_gamma   90.00
#
_symmetry.space_group_name_H-M   'P 1'
#
loop_
_entity.id
_entity.type
_entity.pdbx_description
1 polymer ?
#
loop_
_entity_poly.entity_id
_entity_poly.type
_entity_poly.pdbx_seq_one_letter_code
_entity_poly.pdbx_strand_id
1 'polypeptide(L)'
;MSKAALCVGINKFKFLPQASWLNGCVNDAEDLAAMLEKNYGFEGSNITVLRDAKAVKKSVMAALNALVDAAVAGTVTHIVFTFSSHGTQVPDTSGDESDRLDEAFACYDINNSGDRWDPGTVITDDELASLFARLPKGVLMDVVLDTCHSGTGLKSLDLLPGRRPRFLPAPSPRAAIANESKDTRSLRDMVKAAKLSAPVLMAACRSDQTAADAFIEGRYNGAFTYNFVKALMGDGTVARADILKQVSKGLKSGGFDQIAQLEGSTAARRAAWGA
;
A
#
# COMPACT_ATOMS: atom_id res chain seq x y z
N MET A 1 0.16 16.09 21.36
CA MET A 1 0.83 15.14 20.45
C MET A 1 0.06 15.13 19.15
N SER A 2 0.74 15.22 18.02
CA SER A 2 0.13 15.47 16.71
C SER A 2 -0.13 14.19 15.91
N LYS A 3 -1.02 14.31 14.92
CA LYS A 3 -1.26 13.30 13.89
C LYS A 3 -0.55 13.76 12.60
N ALA A 4 0.08 12.83 11.89
CA ALA A 4 0.78 13.15 10.65
C ALA A 4 0.60 12.04 9.62
N ALA A 5 0.59 12.39 8.34
CA ALA A 5 0.33 11.44 7.28
C ALA A 5 1.25 11.61 6.08
N LEU A 6 1.51 10.49 5.40
CA LEU A 6 2.11 10.44 4.08
C LEU A 6 1.17 9.67 3.14
N CYS A 7 0.65 10.36 2.12
CA CYS A 7 -0.19 9.77 1.09
C CYS A 7 0.57 9.76 -0.25
N VAL A 8 0.78 8.57 -0.81
CA VAL A 8 1.54 8.38 -2.06
C VAL A 8 0.64 7.81 -3.15
N GLY A 9 0.64 8.45 -4.31
CA GLY A 9 -0.14 8.04 -5.47
C GLY A 9 0.68 8.13 -6.76
N ILE A 10 0.82 7.02 -7.48
CA ILE A 10 1.69 6.93 -8.65
C ILE A 10 0.90 6.34 -9.83
N ASN A 11 0.58 7.20 -10.78
CA ASN A 11 -0.04 6.82 -12.05
C ASN A 11 1.01 6.60 -13.14
N LYS A 12 2.06 7.41 -13.12
CA LYS A 12 3.08 7.47 -14.17
C LYS A 12 4.40 6.91 -13.69
N PHE A 13 5.17 6.36 -14.61
CA PHE A 13 6.46 5.77 -14.33
C PHE A 13 7.48 6.29 -15.33
N LYS A 14 8.59 6.84 -14.83
CA LYS A 14 9.59 7.59 -15.60
C LYS A 14 10.22 6.78 -16.73
N PHE A 15 10.49 5.51 -16.48
CA PHE A 15 11.25 4.64 -17.38
C PHE A 15 10.41 3.49 -17.95
N LEU A 16 9.11 3.41 -17.64
CA LEU A 16 8.20 2.41 -18.19
C LEU A 16 7.32 3.00 -19.29
N PRO A 17 6.89 2.18 -20.26
CA PRO A 17 5.96 2.63 -21.29
C PRO A 17 4.62 3.05 -20.69
N GLN A 18 3.89 3.92 -21.39
CA GLN A 18 2.56 4.39 -20.98
C GLN A 18 1.53 3.24 -20.81
N ALA A 19 1.76 2.09 -21.45
CA ALA A 19 0.94 0.89 -21.24
C ALA A 19 0.98 0.40 -19.79
N SER A 20 2.06 0.67 -19.06
CA SER A 20 2.23 0.38 -17.62
C SER A 20 1.71 1.51 -16.71
N TRP A 21 1.09 2.56 -17.26
CA TRP A 21 0.55 3.63 -16.42
C TRP A 21 -0.82 3.27 -15.87
N LEU A 22 -1.10 3.78 -14.66
CA LEU A 22 -2.39 3.73 -13.98
C LEU A 22 -3.08 5.09 -14.07
N ASN A 23 -4.31 5.19 -13.58
CA ASN A 23 -5.12 6.41 -13.67
C ASN A 23 -5.69 6.85 -12.32
N GLY A 24 -5.95 5.92 -11.40
CA GLY A 24 -6.63 6.20 -10.13
C GLY A 24 -5.72 6.45 -8.94
N CYS A 25 -4.42 6.17 -9.01
CA CYS A 25 -3.55 6.19 -7.84
C CYS A 25 -3.33 7.59 -7.27
N VAL A 26 -3.22 8.61 -8.12
CA VAL A 26 -3.14 10.01 -7.65
C VAL A 26 -4.44 10.44 -6.98
N ASN A 27 -5.59 10.04 -7.54
CA ASN A 27 -6.90 10.32 -6.96
C ASN A 27 -7.04 9.67 -5.57
N ASP A 28 -6.60 8.42 -5.43
CA ASP A 28 -6.59 7.70 -4.15
C ASP A 28 -5.82 8.45 -3.06
N ALA A 29 -4.60 8.92 -3.38
CA ALA A 29 -3.77 9.66 -2.43
C ALA A 29 -4.40 11.00 -2.03
N GLU A 30 -5.08 11.68 -2.97
CA GLU A 30 -5.78 12.94 -2.71
C GLU A 30 -7.04 12.74 -1.88
N ASP A 31 -7.84 11.72 -2.18
CA ASP A 31 -9.08 11.42 -1.45
C ASP A 31 -8.77 11.03 -0.01
N LEU A 32 -7.74 10.22 0.21
CA LEU A 32 -7.27 9.83 1.53
C LEU A 32 -6.74 11.03 2.32
N ALA A 33 -5.91 11.87 1.72
CA ALA A 33 -5.42 13.10 2.36
C ALA A 33 -6.57 14.03 2.77
N ALA A 34 -7.53 14.25 1.87
CA ALA A 34 -8.69 15.09 2.14
C ALA A 34 -9.59 14.50 3.24
N MET A 35 -9.77 13.18 3.26
CA MET A 35 -10.53 12.49 4.30
C MET A 35 -9.84 12.61 5.67
N LEU A 36 -8.51 12.42 5.73
CA LEU A 36 -7.75 12.56 6.98
C LEU A 36 -7.87 13.97 7.55
N GLU A 37 -7.77 14.99 6.70
CA GLU A 37 -7.90 16.39 7.10
C GLU A 37 -9.31 16.72 7.58
N LYS A 38 -10.33 16.40 6.78
CA LYS A 38 -11.72 16.82 7.02
C LYS A 38 -12.41 16.02 8.12
N ASN A 39 -12.10 14.73 8.25
CA ASN A 39 -12.87 13.81 9.08
C ASN A 39 -12.10 13.26 10.29
N TYR A 40 -10.77 13.26 10.26
CA TYR A 40 -9.95 12.62 11.31
C TYR A 40 -9.00 13.58 12.05
N GLY A 41 -9.11 14.88 11.78
CA GLY A 41 -8.43 15.93 12.54
C GLY A 41 -6.92 15.98 12.32
N PHE A 42 -6.46 15.56 11.14
CA PHE A 42 -5.08 15.80 10.72
C PHE A 42 -4.98 17.26 10.25
N GLU A 43 -4.00 17.99 10.75
CA GLU A 43 -3.72 19.33 10.22
C GLU A 43 -3.13 19.19 8.80
N GLY A 44 -3.62 19.96 7.83
CA GLY A 44 -3.12 19.89 6.45
C GLY A 44 -1.60 20.09 6.34
N SER A 45 -1.00 20.88 7.23
CA SER A 45 0.47 21.07 7.32
C SER A 45 1.23 19.79 7.73
N ASN A 46 0.56 18.83 8.37
CA ASN A 46 1.12 17.55 8.78
C ASN A 46 0.76 16.41 7.81
N ILE A 47 0.14 16.71 6.66
CA ILE A 47 -0.18 15.75 5.61
C ILE A 47 0.73 16.00 4.41
N THR A 48 1.61 15.06 4.11
CA THR A 48 2.44 15.09 2.91
C THR A 48 1.79 14.26 1.81
N VAL A 49 1.61 14.83 0.61
CA VAL A 49 1.09 14.09 -0.55
C VAL A 49 2.13 14.04 -1.68
N LEU A 50 2.64 12.85 -1.97
CA LEU A 50 3.59 12.62 -3.06
C LEU A 50 2.86 12.01 -4.27
N ARG A 51 2.99 12.67 -5.42
CA ARG A 51 2.30 12.32 -6.67
C ARG A 51 3.30 12.13 -7.79
N ASP A 52 3.15 11.07 -8.59
CA ASP A 52 3.92 10.80 -9.81
C ASP A 52 5.42 11.19 -9.64
N ALA A 53 5.90 12.20 -10.36
CA ALA A 53 7.31 12.61 -10.39
C ALA A 53 7.92 12.98 -9.03
N LYS A 54 7.09 13.27 -8.02
CA LYS A 54 7.54 13.52 -6.63
C LYS A 54 7.62 12.25 -5.78
N ALA A 55 7.00 11.16 -6.21
CA ALA A 55 6.95 9.87 -5.53
C ALA A 55 8.06 8.92 -6.01
N VAL A 56 9.29 9.44 -6.10
CA VAL A 56 10.49 8.63 -6.29
C VAL A 56 10.86 7.92 -4.98
N LYS A 57 11.52 6.76 -5.03
CA LYS A 57 11.86 5.97 -3.82
C LYS A 57 12.49 6.84 -2.74
N LYS A 58 13.49 7.64 -3.13
CA LYS A 58 14.21 8.54 -2.21
C LYS A 58 13.29 9.49 -1.45
N SER A 59 12.30 10.09 -2.12
CA SER A 59 11.37 11.04 -1.52
C SER A 59 10.37 10.36 -0.60
N VAL A 60 9.84 9.19 -1.00
CA VAL A 60 8.92 8.41 -0.18
C VAL A 60 9.61 7.94 1.11
N MET A 61 10.79 7.34 1.00
CA MET A 61 11.55 6.86 2.16
C MET A 61 12.03 8.00 3.06
N ALA A 62 12.40 9.16 2.51
CA ALA A 62 12.75 10.33 3.32
C ALA A 62 11.55 10.85 4.14
N ALA A 63 10.36 10.91 3.54
CA ALA A 63 9.14 11.33 4.24
C ALA A 63 8.74 10.32 5.32
N LEU A 64 8.81 9.01 5.05
CA LEU A 64 8.57 7.98 6.06
C LEU A 64 9.56 8.04 7.22
N ASN A 65 10.86 8.22 6.93
CA ASN A 65 11.87 8.37 7.98
C ASN A 65 11.57 9.58 8.87
N ALA A 66 11.22 10.73 8.29
CA ALA A 66 10.87 11.92 9.05
C ALA A 66 9.65 11.70 9.97
N LEU A 67 8.62 10.97 9.51
CA LEU A 67 7.46 10.61 10.35
C LEU A 67 7.85 9.70 11.51
N VAL A 68 8.68 8.68 11.25
CA VAL A 68 9.17 7.78 12.29
C VAL A 68 10.08 8.51 13.29
N ASP A 69 10.97 9.39 12.81
CA ASP A 69 11.83 10.22 13.65
C ASP A 69 11.01 11.15 14.56
N ALA A 70 9.96 11.77 14.02
CA ALA A 70 9.05 12.61 14.78
C ALA A 70 8.30 11.82 15.87
N ALA A 71 7.93 10.56 15.57
CA ALA A 71 7.34 9.66 16.55
C ALA A 71 8.33 9.21 17.63
N VAL A 72 9.58 8.89 17.25
CA VAL A 72 10.67 8.59 18.20
C VAL A 72 10.95 9.78 19.13
N ALA A 73 10.86 11.01 18.61
CA ALA A 73 10.97 12.24 19.40
C ALA A 73 9.72 12.54 20.26
N GLY A 74 8.65 11.75 20.16
CA GLY A 74 7.40 11.93 20.91
C GLY A 74 6.52 13.09 20.44
N THR A 75 6.81 13.66 19.27
CA THR A 75 6.03 14.79 18.73
C THR A 75 4.77 14.32 18.00
N VAL A 76 4.85 13.17 17.33
CA VAL A 76 3.75 12.50 16.60
C VAL A 76 3.38 11.21 17.31
N THR A 77 2.08 10.96 17.51
CA THR A 77 1.58 9.70 18.10
C THR A 77 0.68 8.90 17.19
N HIS A 78 0.24 9.47 16.08
CA HIS A 78 -0.55 8.77 15.09
C HIS A 78 -0.02 9.09 13.71
N ILE A 79 0.46 8.05 13.04
CA ILE A 79 0.95 8.11 11.67
C ILE A 79 -0.03 7.35 10.77
N VAL A 80 -0.38 7.96 9.64
CA VAL A 80 -1.05 7.26 8.53
C VAL A 80 -0.13 7.24 7.32
N PHE A 81 0.18 6.05 6.81
CA PHE A 81 0.91 5.88 5.56
C PHE A 81 0.01 5.21 4.53
N THR A 82 -0.18 5.86 3.39
CA THR A 82 -0.94 5.27 2.29
C THR A 82 -0.09 5.21 1.03
N PHE A 83 -0.19 4.10 0.30
CA PHE A 83 0.57 3.89 -0.93
C PHE A 83 -0.31 3.24 -2.00
N SER A 84 -0.49 3.96 -3.11
CA SER A 84 -1.26 3.54 -4.28
C SER A 84 -0.35 3.59 -5.51
N SER A 85 -0.04 2.42 -6.07
CA SER A 85 0.86 2.21 -7.22
C SER A 85 0.76 0.76 -7.69
N HIS A 86 1.62 0.35 -8.62
CA HIS A 86 1.93 -1.06 -8.82
C HIS A 86 2.72 -1.65 -7.64
N GLY A 87 2.44 -2.91 -7.33
CA GLY A 87 3.43 -3.77 -6.67
C GLY A 87 4.14 -4.67 -7.69
N THR A 88 5.23 -5.28 -7.26
CA THR A 88 6.08 -6.18 -8.04
C THR A 88 6.83 -7.11 -7.09
N GLN A 89 7.78 -7.88 -7.60
CA GLN A 89 8.63 -8.78 -6.83
C GLN A 89 10.10 -8.52 -7.16
N VAL A 90 10.97 -8.59 -6.15
CA VAL A 90 12.43 -8.56 -6.33
C VAL A 90 13.05 -9.79 -5.69
N PRO A 91 14.25 -10.23 -6.12
CA PRO A 91 14.91 -11.36 -5.46
C PRO A 91 15.27 -11.06 -4.01
N ASP A 92 14.86 -11.95 -3.11
CA ASP A 92 15.17 -11.90 -1.68
C ASP A 92 16.69 -11.99 -1.47
N THR A 93 17.18 -11.12 -0.60
CA THR A 93 18.59 -11.07 -0.19
C THR A 93 18.81 -11.41 1.28
N SER A 94 17.75 -11.44 2.09
CA SER A 94 17.75 -11.76 3.52
C SER A 94 17.62 -13.28 3.77
N GLY A 95 16.99 -14.00 2.83
CA GLY A 95 16.73 -15.44 2.90
C GLY A 95 15.58 -15.80 3.84
N ASP A 96 14.74 -14.84 4.23
CA ASP A 96 13.64 -15.04 5.16
C ASP A 96 12.33 -15.47 4.47
N GLU A 97 12.30 -15.45 3.14
CA GLU A 97 11.20 -15.92 2.31
C GLU A 97 11.45 -17.33 1.74
N SER A 98 10.42 -18.18 1.79
CA SER A 98 10.50 -19.56 1.29
C SER A 98 10.72 -19.63 -0.23
N ASP A 99 10.30 -18.60 -0.96
CA ASP A 99 10.49 -18.47 -2.39
C ASP A 99 11.74 -17.74 -2.84
N ARG A 100 12.36 -17.01 -1.92
CA ARG A 100 13.45 -16.09 -2.20
C ARG A 100 13.03 -14.92 -3.10
N LEU A 101 11.83 -14.37 -2.94
CA LEU A 101 11.37 -13.13 -3.61
C LEU A 101 10.69 -12.17 -2.62
N ASP A 102 11.22 -10.97 -2.43
CA ASP A 102 10.55 -9.94 -1.63
C ASP A 102 9.39 -9.28 -2.40
N GLU A 103 8.27 -9.04 -1.71
CA GLU A 103 7.22 -8.16 -2.19
C GLU A 103 7.74 -6.70 -2.27
N ALA A 104 7.58 -6.05 -3.41
CA ALA A 104 8.09 -4.69 -3.62
C ALA A 104 7.04 -3.73 -4.17
N PHE A 105 7.20 -2.44 -3.84
CA PHE A 105 6.33 -1.34 -4.25
C PHE A 105 7.03 -0.48 -5.29
N ALA A 106 6.42 -0.34 -6.47
CA ALA A 106 6.99 0.42 -7.57
C ALA A 106 6.88 1.93 -7.30
N CYS A 107 8.01 2.63 -7.26
CA CYS A 107 8.05 4.09 -7.20
C CYS A 107 8.06 4.69 -8.62
N TYR A 108 7.89 6.01 -8.72
CA TYR A 108 7.85 6.71 -10.01
C TYR A 108 9.11 6.47 -10.86
N ASP A 109 10.26 6.37 -10.21
CA ASP A 109 11.56 6.16 -10.81
C ASP A 109 11.91 4.68 -11.03
N ILE A 110 10.95 3.75 -10.89
CA ILE A 110 11.18 2.32 -11.14
C ILE A 110 11.92 2.11 -12.45
N ASN A 111 13.04 1.40 -12.37
CA ASN A 111 13.90 1.09 -13.50
C ASN A 111 14.50 -0.30 -13.32
N ASN A 112 14.97 -0.91 -14.41
CA ASN A 112 15.68 -2.17 -14.36
C ASN A 112 17.21 -1.97 -14.28
N SER A 113 17.87 -2.86 -13.54
CA SER A 113 19.32 -3.06 -13.54
C SER A 113 19.60 -4.45 -14.11
N GLY A 114 19.87 -4.49 -15.42
CA GLY A 114 19.96 -5.76 -16.17
C GLY A 114 18.62 -6.50 -16.21
N ASP A 115 18.61 -7.75 -15.75
CA ASP A 115 17.44 -8.64 -15.74
C ASP A 115 16.50 -8.40 -14.54
N ARG A 116 16.80 -7.48 -13.63
CA ARG A 116 16.06 -7.28 -12.37
C ARG A 116 15.62 -5.83 -12.21
N TRP A 117 14.65 -5.58 -11.35
CA TRP A 117 14.38 -4.21 -10.90
C TRP A 117 15.58 -3.67 -10.13
N ASP A 118 15.88 -2.39 -10.30
CA ASP A 118 16.89 -1.69 -9.51
C ASP A 118 16.36 -1.52 -8.07
N PRO A 119 17.03 -2.11 -7.05
CA PRO A 119 16.63 -1.95 -5.65
C PRO A 119 16.58 -0.49 -5.19
N GLY A 120 17.28 0.43 -5.87
CA GLY A 120 17.22 1.87 -5.62
C GLY A 120 15.90 2.54 -6.05
N THR A 121 14.98 1.80 -6.69
CA THR A 121 13.79 2.36 -7.34
C THR A 121 12.47 1.69 -6.94
N VAL A 122 12.54 0.64 -6.11
CA VAL A 122 11.39 -0.03 -5.50
C VAL A 122 11.57 -0.08 -3.99
N ILE A 123 10.49 -0.01 -3.23
CA ILE A 123 10.54 -0.17 -1.77
C ILE A 123 10.20 -1.62 -1.46
N THR A 124 11.04 -2.35 -0.74
CA THR A 124 10.66 -3.70 -0.27
C THR A 124 9.84 -3.63 1.00
N ASP A 125 9.06 -4.67 1.25
CA ASP A 125 8.36 -4.86 2.51
C ASP A 125 9.35 -4.93 3.70
N ASP A 126 10.53 -5.53 3.51
CA ASP A 126 11.65 -5.57 4.46
C ASP A 126 12.18 -4.18 4.86
N GLU A 127 12.27 -3.25 3.90
CA GLU A 127 12.64 -1.86 4.17
C GLU A 127 11.57 -1.17 5.04
N LEU A 128 10.30 -1.42 4.76
CA LEU A 128 9.19 -0.90 5.57
C LEU A 128 9.17 -1.55 6.96
N ALA A 129 9.40 -2.86 7.06
CA ALA A 129 9.48 -3.60 8.31
C ALA A 129 10.57 -3.05 9.22
N SER A 130 11.77 -2.90 8.65
CA SER A 130 12.94 -2.36 9.34
C SER A 130 12.70 -0.93 9.84
N LEU A 131 12.01 -0.12 9.04
CA LEU A 131 11.66 1.25 9.42
C LEU A 131 10.60 1.28 10.53
N PHE A 132 9.54 0.50 10.40
CA PHE A 132 8.43 0.49 11.37
C PHE A 132 8.81 -0.17 12.70
N ALA A 133 9.82 -1.06 12.72
CA ALA A 133 10.37 -1.62 13.94
C ALA A 133 10.96 -0.57 14.91
N ARG A 134 11.24 0.64 14.43
CA ARG A 134 11.75 1.78 15.22
C ARG A 134 10.64 2.51 16.00
N LEU A 135 9.36 2.26 15.70
CA LEU A 135 8.26 2.98 16.32
C LEU A 135 8.17 2.72 17.84
N PRO A 136 8.11 3.77 18.68
CA PRO A 136 7.92 3.62 20.11
C PRO A 136 6.57 2.96 20.47
N LYS A 137 6.51 2.37 21.67
CA LYS A 137 5.24 1.89 22.22
C LYS A 137 4.25 3.06 22.37
N GLY A 138 2.99 2.80 22.04
CA GLY A 138 1.91 3.79 22.13
C GLY A 138 1.76 4.68 20.90
N VAL A 139 2.67 4.59 19.92
CA VAL A 139 2.46 5.23 18.60
C VAL A 139 1.56 4.33 17.76
N LEU A 140 0.46 4.90 17.25
CA LEU A 140 -0.42 4.25 16.31
C LEU A 140 0.10 4.48 14.89
N MET A 141 0.31 3.40 14.14
CA MET A 141 0.66 3.45 12.72
C MET A 141 -0.39 2.69 11.93
N ASP A 142 -1.16 3.41 11.13
CA ASP A 142 -2.14 2.85 10.19
C ASP A 142 -1.52 2.87 8.78
N VAL A 143 -1.43 1.70 8.14
CA VAL A 143 -0.86 1.51 6.80
C VAL A 143 -1.98 1.08 5.85
N VAL A 144 -2.13 1.77 4.73
CA VAL A 144 -3.16 1.51 3.72
C VAL A 144 -2.50 1.32 2.36
N LEU A 145 -2.53 0.09 1.84
CA LEU A 145 -1.85 -0.27 0.60
C LEU A 145 -2.87 -0.67 -0.46
N ASP A 146 -2.90 0.09 -1.55
CA ASP A 146 -3.70 -0.21 -2.73
C ASP A 146 -2.80 -0.60 -3.91
N THR A 147 -2.10 -1.73 -3.70
CA THR A 147 -1.11 -2.35 -4.60
C THR A 147 -1.38 -3.85 -4.71
N CYS A 148 -0.70 -4.55 -5.63
CA CYS A 148 -0.70 -6.01 -5.71
C CYS A 148 0.72 -6.55 -5.81
N HIS A 149 0.97 -7.68 -5.17
CA HIS A 149 2.30 -8.31 -5.15
C HIS A 149 2.35 -9.67 -5.84
N SER A 150 1.20 -10.20 -6.29
CA SER A 150 1.12 -11.57 -6.79
C SER A 150 1.67 -11.71 -8.21
N GLY A 151 2.77 -12.44 -8.37
CA GLY A 151 3.13 -13.06 -9.66
C GLY A 151 2.20 -14.23 -10.04
N THR A 152 1.57 -14.87 -9.05
CA THR A 152 0.68 -16.04 -9.22
C THR A 152 -0.78 -15.68 -9.55
N GLY A 153 -1.24 -14.49 -9.15
CA GLY A 153 -2.58 -13.95 -9.44
C GLY A 153 -2.75 -13.42 -10.87
N LEU A 154 -1.73 -13.56 -11.73
CA LEU A 154 -1.90 -13.41 -13.18
C LEU A 154 -2.96 -14.39 -13.75
N LYS A 155 -3.29 -15.47 -13.02
CA LYS A 155 -4.37 -16.40 -13.36
C LYS A 155 -5.78 -15.84 -13.12
N SER A 156 -5.91 -14.76 -12.33
CA SER A 156 -7.19 -14.09 -11.99
C SER A 156 -7.19 -12.61 -12.39
N LEU A 157 -6.54 -12.28 -13.51
CA LEU A 157 -6.55 -10.93 -14.06
C LEU A 157 -7.98 -10.49 -14.39
N ASP A 158 -8.50 -9.54 -13.62
CA ASP A 158 -9.72 -8.81 -13.93
C ASP A 158 -9.44 -7.81 -15.07
N LEU A 159 -9.66 -8.26 -16.31
CA LEU A 159 -9.45 -7.50 -17.53
C LEU A 159 -10.74 -6.85 -18.06
N LEU A 160 -11.73 -6.64 -17.20
CA LEU A 160 -12.96 -5.95 -17.60
C LEU A 160 -12.64 -4.51 -18.08
N PRO A 161 -13.38 -3.98 -19.08
CA PRO A 161 -13.16 -2.63 -19.58
C PRO A 161 -13.17 -1.58 -18.46
N GLY A 162 -12.18 -0.68 -18.49
CA GLY A 162 -12.02 0.35 -17.47
C GLY A 162 -11.34 -0.12 -16.19
N ARG A 163 -10.86 -1.37 -16.13
CA ARG A 163 -10.03 -1.89 -15.03
C ARG A 163 -8.62 -2.22 -15.49
N ARG A 164 -7.65 -1.99 -14.61
CA ARG A 164 -6.26 -2.38 -14.82
C ARG A 164 -5.68 -3.02 -13.56
N PRO A 165 -4.92 -4.12 -13.69
CA PRO A 165 -4.22 -4.72 -12.56
C PRO A 165 -3.12 -3.79 -12.05
N ARG A 166 -2.99 -3.64 -10.72
CA ARG A 166 -1.89 -2.89 -10.09
C ARG A 166 -0.66 -3.75 -9.80
N PHE A 167 -0.24 -4.52 -10.80
CA PHE A 167 0.95 -5.39 -10.75
C PHE A 167 1.90 -5.10 -11.91
N LEU A 168 3.21 -5.07 -11.64
CA LEU A 168 4.27 -5.09 -12.66
C LEU A 168 4.96 -6.45 -12.64
N PRO A 169 4.99 -7.17 -13.77
CA PRO A 169 5.75 -8.41 -13.89
C PRO A 169 7.26 -8.13 -13.83
N ALA A 170 8.06 -9.19 -13.68
CA ALA A 170 9.51 -9.08 -13.76
C ALA A 170 9.97 -8.41 -15.09
N PRO A 171 11.06 -7.62 -15.08
CA PRO A 171 11.43 -6.78 -16.22
C PRO A 171 12.00 -7.55 -17.41
N SER A 172 12.35 -8.83 -17.24
CA SER A 172 12.77 -9.70 -18.33
C SER A 172 12.12 -11.08 -18.25
N PRO A 173 11.91 -11.78 -19.39
CA PRO A 173 11.37 -13.14 -19.40
C PRO A 173 12.19 -14.12 -18.56
N ARG A 174 13.52 -13.94 -18.53
CA ARG A 174 14.41 -14.78 -17.72
C ARG A 174 14.13 -14.61 -16.23
N ALA A 175 13.93 -13.38 -15.78
CA ALA A 175 13.54 -13.11 -14.40
C ALA A 175 12.11 -13.59 -14.12
N ALA A 176 11.18 -13.46 -15.06
CA ALA A 176 9.83 -13.99 -14.91
C ALA A 176 9.84 -15.52 -14.70
N ILE A 177 10.60 -16.27 -15.51
CA ILE A 177 10.75 -17.73 -15.37
C ILE A 177 11.44 -18.09 -14.04
N ALA A 178 12.43 -17.32 -13.61
CA ALA A 178 13.09 -17.53 -12.31
C ALA A 178 12.14 -17.31 -11.12
N ASN A 179 11.09 -16.50 -11.32
CA ASN A 179 10.09 -16.16 -10.32
C ASN A 179 8.85 -17.08 -10.36
N GLU A 180 8.60 -17.78 -11.48
CA GLU A 180 7.55 -18.81 -11.58
C GLU A 180 7.93 -20.03 -10.74
N SER A 181 7.46 -20.14 -9.50
CA SER A 181 7.18 -21.43 -8.78
C SER A 181 7.11 -21.32 -7.26
N LYS A 182 7.04 -20.13 -6.67
CA LYS A 182 7.45 -20.05 -5.27
C LYS A 182 6.55 -19.11 -4.44
N ASP A 183 6.18 -19.61 -3.25
CA ASP A 183 5.31 -18.95 -2.25
C ASP A 183 6.01 -17.78 -1.55
N THR A 184 5.46 -16.57 -1.71
CA THR A 184 5.93 -15.35 -1.04
C THR A 184 5.48 -15.32 0.41
N ARG A 185 6.34 -14.75 1.25
CA ARG A 185 5.94 -14.19 2.53
C ARG A 185 5.14 -12.92 2.25
N SER A 186 4.16 -12.63 3.09
CA SER A 186 3.29 -11.47 2.89
C SER A 186 3.55 -10.44 3.96
N LEU A 187 3.20 -9.17 3.71
CA LEU A 187 3.14 -8.10 4.72
C LEU A 187 2.44 -8.52 6.04
N ARG A 188 1.61 -9.57 6.02
CA ARG A 188 1.02 -10.19 7.21
C ARG A 188 2.08 -10.69 8.19
N ASP A 189 3.16 -11.26 7.70
CA ASP A 189 4.22 -11.83 8.52
C ASP A 189 5.10 -10.74 9.14
N MET A 190 5.20 -9.56 8.52
CA MET A 190 5.75 -8.35 9.15
C MET A 190 4.91 -7.91 10.36
N VAL A 191 3.60 -7.83 10.20
CA VAL A 191 2.68 -7.44 11.30
C VAL A 191 2.73 -8.46 12.44
N LYS A 192 2.92 -9.75 12.13
CA LYS A 192 3.12 -10.81 13.15
C LYS A 192 4.49 -10.75 13.83
N ALA A 193 5.54 -10.40 13.10
CA ALA A 193 6.91 -10.29 13.64
C ALA A 193 7.07 -9.07 14.56
N ALA A 194 6.32 -7.99 14.30
CA ALA A 194 6.30 -6.80 15.13
C ALA A 194 5.61 -7.07 16.49
N LYS A 195 6.36 -6.94 17.60
CA LYS A 195 5.83 -7.04 18.98
C LYS A 195 5.08 -5.77 19.36
N LEU A 196 3.94 -5.87 20.06
CA LEU A 196 3.16 -4.88 20.85
C LEU A 196 2.84 -3.48 20.26
N SER A 197 3.64 -2.94 19.33
CA SER A 197 3.50 -1.70 18.58
C SER A 197 3.51 -1.96 17.06
N ALA A 198 2.99 -3.13 16.65
CA ALA A 198 2.85 -3.47 15.25
C ALA A 198 1.89 -2.51 14.53
N PRO A 199 2.23 -2.02 13.33
CA PRO A 199 1.30 -1.27 12.50
C PRO A 199 -0.01 -2.04 12.27
N VAL A 200 -1.09 -1.30 12.10
CA VAL A 200 -2.34 -1.85 11.58
C VAL A 200 -2.31 -1.70 10.07
N LEU A 201 -2.38 -2.81 9.35
CA LEU A 201 -2.28 -2.82 7.90
C LEU A 201 -3.64 -3.16 7.28
N MET A 202 -4.07 -2.33 6.33
CA MET A 202 -5.12 -2.68 5.38
C MET A 202 -4.55 -2.74 3.98
N ALA A 203 -4.77 -3.87 3.31
CA ALA A 203 -4.30 -4.12 1.96
C ALA A 203 -5.47 -4.40 1.01
N ALA A 204 -5.34 -3.98 -0.24
CA ALA A 204 -6.41 -4.07 -1.23
C ALA A 204 -6.78 -5.49 -1.66
N CYS A 205 -5.83 -6.42 -1.59
CA CYS A 205 -6.03 -7.81 -1.99
C CYS A 205 -5.18 -8.77 -1.16
N ARG A 206 -5.44 -10.07 -1.28
CA ARG A 206 -4.53 -11.11 -0.80
C ARG A 206 -3.27 -11.19 -1.68
N SER A 207 -2.24 -11.85 -1.17
CA SER A 207 -0.98 -12.10 -1.88
C SER A 207 -1.12 -12.98 -3.12
N ASP A 208 -2.23 -13.71 -3.29
CA ASP A 208 -2.55 -14.53 -4.47
C ASP A 208 -3.51 -13.83 -5.46
N GLN A 209 -3.79 -12.54 -5.26
CA GLN A 209 -4.77 -11.77 -6.02
C GLN A 209 -4.22 -10.44 -6.52
N THR A 210 -4.98 -9.82 -7.42
CA THR A 210 -4.67 -8.51 -7.99
C THR A 210 -5.69 -7.47 -7.55
N ALA A 211 -5.22 -6.33 -7.06
CA ALA A 211 -5.95 -5.09 -6.88
C ALA A 211 -6.16 -4.32 -8.20
N ALA A 212 -7.33 -3.68 -8.36
CA ALA A 212 -7.75 -3.01 -9.58
C ALA A 212 -7.67 -1.48 -9.49
N ASP A 213 -7.03 -0.87 -10.48
CA ASP A 213 -7.24 0.52 -10.87
C ASP A 213 -8.45 0.60 -11.79
N ALA A 214 -9.51 1.29 -11.37
CA ALA A 214 -10.83 1.15 -11.99
C ALA A 214 -11.51 2.50 -12.25
N PHE A 215 -12.25 2.60 -13.35
CA PHE A 215 -13.18 3.69 -13.60
C PHE A 215 -14.49 3.44 -12.84
N ILE A 216 -14.74 4.22 -11.79
CA ILE A 216 -15.87 4.08 -10.88
C ILE A 216 -16.63 5.41 -10.86
N GLU A 217 -17.93 5.37 -11.16
CA GLU A 217 -18.82 6.55 -11.05
C GLU A 217 -18.28 7.82 -11.76
N GLY A 218 -17.62 7.66 -12.92
CA GLY A 218 -17.14 8.79 -13.71
C GLY A 218 -15.70 9.24 -13.44
N ARG A 219 -14.97 8.60 -12.51
CA ARG A 219 -13.56 8.91 -12.20
C ARG A 219 -12.75 7.64 -11.96
N TYR A 220 -11.45 7.69 -12.25
CA TYR A 220 -10.55 6.58 -11.91
C TYR A 220 -10.14 6.59 -10.43
N ASN A 221 -10.17 5.43 -9.78
CA ASN A 221 -9.69 5.20 -8.43
C ASN A 221 -9.25 3.74 -8.27
N GLY A 222 -8.50 3.46 -7.21
CA GLY A 222 -8.33 2.09 -6.73
C GLY A 222 -9.66 1.57 -6.21
N ALA A 223 -10.07 0.39 -6.67
CA ALA A 223 -11.34 -0.20 -6.26
C ALA A 223 -11.40 -0.40 -4.73
N PHE A 224 -10.26 -0.70 -4.10
CA PHE A 224 -10.16 -0.76 -2.65
C PHE A 224 -10.25 0.64 -2.03
N THR A 225 -9.41 1.59 -2.44
CA THR A 225 -9.37 2.92 -1.84
C THR A 225 -10.70 3.65 -1.96
N TYR A 226 -11.37 3.58 -3.12
CA TYR A 226 -12.71 4.17 -3.31
C TYR A 226 -13.70 3.66 -2.24
N ASN A 227 -13.76 2.33 -2.05
CA ASN A 227 -14.66 1.74 -1.07
C ASN A 227 -14.21 1.99 0.38
N PHE A 228 -12.90 2.11 0.61
CA PHE A 228 -12.31 2.41 1.91
C PHE A 228 -12.63 3.83 2.37
N VAL A 229 -12.40 4.83 1.51
CA VAL A 229 -12.79 6.22 1.78
C VAL A 229 -14.30 6.29 2.01
N LYS A 230 -15.11 5.61 1.20
CA LYS A 230 -16.56 5.54 1.37
C LYS A 230 -16.99 4.95 2.72
N ALA A 231 -16.33 3.90 3.20
CA ALA A 231 -16.59 3.29 4.50
C ALA A 231 -16.18 4.19 5.68
N LEU A 232 -15.27 5.15 5.45
CA LEU A 232 -14.78 6.10 6.46
C LEU A 232 -15.53 7.44 6.46
N MET A 233 -16.45 7.70 5.53
CA MET A 233 -17.23 8.95 5.46
C MET A 233 -18.32 9.09 6.59
N GLY A 234 -18.08 8.52 7.77
CA GLY A 234 -18.96 8.57 8.95
C GLY A 234 -18.40 9.40 10.11
N ASP A 235 -18.92 9.18 11.32
CA ASP A 235 -18.55 9.91 12.56
C ASP A 235 -17.23 9.43 13.20
N GLY A 236 -16.44 8.63 12.50
CA GLY A 236 -15.15 8.12 12.98
C GLY A 236 -15.25 7.04 14.06
N THR A 237 -16.44 6.51 14.37
CA THR A 237 -16.63 5.49 15.43
C THR A 237 -16.54 4.05 14.95
N VAL A 238 -16.44 3.83 13.64
CA VAL A 238 -16.50 2.51 13.03
C VAL A 238 -15.21 1.73 13.30
N ALA A 239 -15.34 0.50 13.81
CA ALA A 239 -14.22 -0.40 14.02
C ALA A 239 -13.53 -0.77 12.69
N ARG A 240 -12.20 -0.93 12.71
CA ARG A 240 -11.42 -1.31 11.52
C ARG A 240 -11.93 -2.59 10.85
N ALA A 241 -12.34 -3.59 11.65
CA ALA A 241 -12.95 -4.81 11.14
C ALA A 241 -14.29 -4.59 10.42
N ASP A 242 -15.09 -3.61 10.86
CA ASP A 242 -16.35 -3.28 10.21
C ASP A 242 -16.15 -2.43 8.96
N ILE A 243 -15.13 -1.57 8.94
CA ILE A 243 -14.66 -0.90 7.73
C ILE A 243 -14.27 -1.94 6.68
N LEU A 244 -13.49 -2.97 7.04
CA LEU A 244 -13.12 -4.04 6.11
C LEU A 244 -14.36 -4.76 5.54
N LYS A 245 -15.38 -5.03 6.37
CA LYS A 245 -16.64 -5.63 5.89
C LYS A 245 -17.35 -4.74 4.88
N GLN A 246 -17.42 -3.43 5.13
CA GLN A 246 -18.03 -2.47 4.21
C GLN A 246 -17.25 -2.39 2.89
N VAL A 247 -15.92 -2.34 2.96
CA VAL A 247 -15.04 -2.38 1.78
C VAL A 247 -15.30 -3.64 0.97
N SER A 248 -15.32 -4.81 1.63
CA SER A 248 -15.53 -6.10 0.98
C SER A 248 -16.90 -6.20 0.32
N LYS A 249 -17.94 -5.65 0.96
CA LYS A 249 -19.29 -5.54 0.37
C LYS A 249 -19.27 -4.63 -0.86
N GLY A 250 -18.58 -3.50 -0.79
CA GLY A 250 -18.44 -2.56 -1.90
C GLY A 250 -17.71 -3.17 -3.10
N LEU A 251 -16.59 -3.85 -2.86
CA LEU A 251 -15.84 -4.58 -3.88
C LEU A 251 -16.70 -5.66 -4.56
N LYS A 252 -17.39 -6.49 -3.77
CA LYS A 252 -18.30 -7.51 -4.32
C LYS A 252 -19.44 -6.91 -5.13
N SER A 253 -20.02 -5.81 -4.66
CA SER A 253 -21.13 -5.13 -5.36
C SER A 253 -20.65 -4.47 -6.66
N GLY A 254 -19.41 -4.00 -6.70
CA GLY A 254 -18.73 -3.54 -7.90
C GLY A 254 -18.25 -4.66 -8.81
N GLY A 255 -18.43 -5.94 -8.45
CA GLY A 255 -17.99 -7.09 -9.24
C GLY A 255 -16.47 -7.23 -9.31
N PHE A 256 -15.74 -6.83 -8.27
CA PHE A 256 -14.29 -7.06 -8.15
C PHE A 256 -14.03 -8.36 -7.39
N ASP A 257 -13.06 -9.16 -7.88
CA ASP A 257 -12.68 -10.43 -7.27
C ASP A 257 -11.67 -10.29 -6.12
N GLN A 258 -11.06 -9.11 -6.00
CA GLN A 258 -10.06 -8.82 -4.98
C GLN A 258 -10.66 -8.87 -3.56
N ILE A 259 -9.93 -9.48 -2.62
CA ILE A 259 -10.35 -9.62 -1.23
C ILE A 259 -9.42 -8.83 -0.34
N ALA A 260 -9.91 -7.68 0.14
CA ALA A 260 -9.20 -6.81 1.06
C ALA A 260 -8.81 -7.53 2.35
N GLN A 261 -7.69 -7.11 2.95
CA GLN A 261 -7.12 -7.69 4.16
C GLN A 261 -6.99 -6.65 5.28
N LEU A 262 -7.08 -7.12 6.53
CA LEU A 262 -6.81 -6.33 7.73
C LEU A 262 -5.93 -7.14 8.67
N GLU A 263 -4.72 -6.66 8.88
CA GLU A 263 -3.74 -7.25 9.78
C GLU A 263 -3.47 -6.31 10.97
N GLY A 264 -3.26 -6.91 12.13
CA GLY A 264 -3.03 -6.19 13.38
C GLY A 264 -3.48 -7.00 14.59
N SER A 265 -3.17 -6.50 15.78
CA SER A 265 -3.63 -7.15 17.01
C SER A 265 -5.16 -7.25 17.06
N THR A 266 -5.70 -8.24 17.77
CA THR A 266 -7.16 -8.37 17.94
C THR A 266 -7.80 -7.11 18.53
N ALA A 267 -7.10 -6.42 19.44
CA ALA A 267 -7.55 -5.15 19.99
C ALA A 267 -7.58 -4.06 18.90
N ALA A 268 -6.50 -3.90 18.14
CA ALA A 268 -6.40 -2.86 17.12
C ALA A 268 -7.43 -3.04 15.99
N ARG A 269 -7.73 -4.29 15.60
CA ARG A 269 -8.77 -4.59 14.59
C ARG A 269 -10.19 -4.24 15.06
N ARG A 270 -10.44 -4.28 16.37
CA ARG A 270 -11.74 -3.93 16.99
C ARG A 270 -11.85 -2.47 17.38
N ALA A 271 -10.74 -1.75 17.47
CA ALA A 271 -10.73 -0.32 17.73
C ALA A 271 -11.28 0.46 16.53
N ALA A 272 -11.85 1.63 16.81
CA ALA A 272 -12.25 2.59 15.79
C ALA A 272 -11.03 3.07 14.98
N TRP A 273 -11.23 3.44 13.71
CA TRP A 273 -10.13 3.98 12.91
C TRP A 273 -9.56 5.27 13.53
N GLY A 274 -8.25 5.30 13.75
CA GLY A 274 -7.55 6.39 14.41
C GLY A 274 -7.66 6.42 15.94
N ALA A 275 -8.21 5.35 16.54
CA ALA A 275 -8.16 5.04 17.97
C ALA A 275 -7.28 3.81 18.24
#